data_AF-A0A382ZVU6-F1
#
_entry.id   AF-A0A382ZVU6-F1
#
_cell.length_a   1.000
_cell.length_b   1.000
_cell.length_c   1.000
_cell.angle_alpha   90.00
_cell.angle_beta   90.00
_cell.angle_gamma   90.00
#
_symmetry.space_group_name_H-M   'P 1'
#
loop_
_entity.id
_entity.type
_entity.pdbx_description
1 polymer ?
#
loop_
_entity_poly.entity_id
_entity_poly.type
_entity_poly.pdbx_seq_one_letter_code
_entity_poly.pdbx_strand_id
1 'polypeptide(L)' 'MMKVDHIYRLLESEHGQMEWYPRRDPLSELVYTVLSQHTSDVNSLRAYQGLIDV' A
#
# COMPACT_ATOMS: atom_id res chain seq x y z
N MET A 1 15.62 9.53 22.14
CA MET A 1 14.55 8.83 21.41
C MET A 1 13.60 9.88 20.84
N MET A 2 13.45 9.97 19.51
CA MET A 2 12.34 10.77 18.96
C MET A 2 11.02 10.10 19.36
N LYS A 3 10.06 10.89 19.82
CA LYS A 3 8.70 10.40 20.08
C LYS A 3 7.98 10.18 18.75
N VAL A 4 7.13 9.16 18.67
CA VAL A 4 6.35 8.79 17.48
C VAL A 4 5.64 10.01 16.86
N ASP A 5 5.04 10.87 17.69
CA ASP A 5 4.34 12.08 17.23
C ASP A 5 5.24 13.08 16.50
N HIS A 6 6.52 13.16 16.87
CA HIS A 6 7.45 14.06 16.19
C HIS A 6 7.79 13.53 14.79
N ILE A 7 7.98 12.22 14.65
CA ILE A 7 8.20 11.57 13.36
C ILE A 7 6.95 11.73 12.48
N TYR A 8 5.76 11.50 13.05
CA TYR A 8 4.50 11.66 12.32
C TYR A 8 4.34 13.08 11.75
N ARG A 9 4.60 14.12 12.55
CA ARG A 9 4.54 15.51 12.08
C ARG A 9 5.54 15.84 10.97
N LEU A 10 6.73 15.23 10.99
CA LEU A 10 7.71 15.40 9.92
C LEU A 10 7.22 14.74 8.62
N LEU A 11 6.65 13.54 8.70
CA LEU A 11 6.10 12.86 7.52
C LEU A 11 4.92 13.62 6.93
N GLU A 12 4.05 14.13 7.80
CA GLU A 12 2.89 14.94 7.40
C GLU A 12 3.29 16.28 6.77
N SER A 13 4.36 16.93 7.22
CA SER A 13 4.86 18.15 6.57
C SER A 13 5.47 17.90 5.19
N GLU A 14 6.13 16.76 4.99
CA GLU A 14 6.78 16.40 3.73
C GLU A 14 5.80 15.81 2.69
N HIS A 15 4.84 15.00 3.14
CA HIS A 15 3.94 14.25 2.27
C HIS A 15 2.50 14.79 2.26
N GLY A 16 2.17 15.73 3.15
CA GLY A 16 0.80 16.17 3.38
C GLY A 16 0.01 15.22 4.28
N GLN A 17 -1.26 15.58 4.50
CA GLN A 17 -2.22 14.75 5.23
C GLN A 17 -2.57 13.50 4.41
N MET A 18 -2.38 12.32 4.99
CA MET A 18 -2.75 11.06 4.36
C MET A 18 -4.27 10.82 4.49
N GLU A 19 -4.99 10.84 3.37
CA GLU A 19 -6.38 10.40 3.33
C GLU A 19 -6.44 8.88 3.10
N TRP A 20 -6.98 8.16 4.08
CA TRP A 20 -7.20 6.72 3.95
C TRP A 20 -8.50 6.43 3.20
N TYR A 21 -8.40 5.70 2.09
CA TYR A 21 -9.54 5.17 1.37
C TYR A 21 -9.28 3.74 0.90
N PRO A 22 -10.32 2.89 0.81
CA PRO A 22 -10.18 1.54 0.25
C PRO A 22 -9.77 1.62 -1.22
N ARG A 23 -8.65 0.97 -1.58
CA ARG A 23 -8.17 0.94 -2.98
C ARG A 23 -8.83 -0.17 -3.81
N ARG A 24 -9.26 -1.26 -3.16
CA ARG A 24 -9.89 -2.44 -3.77
C ARG A 24 -10.95 -3.00 -2.82
N ASP A 25 -11.80 -3.90 -3.31
CA ASP A 25 -12.66 -4.69 -2.43
C ASP A 25 -11.81 -5.58 -1.50
N PRO A 26 -12.36 -6.05 -0.37
CA PRO A 26 -11.59 -6.75 0.64
C PRO A 26 -10.84 -7.99 0.15
N LEU A 27 -11.44 -8.76 -0.78
CA LEU A 27 -10.81 -9.98 -1.30
C LEU A 27 -9.66 -9.61 -2.25
N SER A 28 -9.91 -8.68 -3.15
CA SER A 28 -8.88 -8.17 -4.06
C SER A 28 -7.69 -7.56 -3.33
N GLU A 29 -7.92 -6.80 -2.25
CA GLU A 29 -6.85 -6.24 -1.43
C GLU A 29 -6.05 -7.31 -0.69
N LEU A 30 -6.72 -8.36 -0.17
CA LEU A 30 -6.05 -9.51 0.46
C LEU A 30 -5.14 -10.25 -0.53
N VAL A 31 -5.66 -10.56 -1.73
CA VAL A 31 -4.86 -11.22 -2.78
C VAL A 31 -3.68 -10.35 -3.17
N TYR A 32 -3.91 -9.05 -3.40
CA TYR A 32 -2.84 -8.10 -3.73
C TYR A 32 -1.77 -8.01 -2.62
N THR A 33 -2.17 -8.02 -1.35
CA THR A 33 -1.26 -8.01 -0.19
C THR A 33 -0.38 -9.25 -0.11
N VAL A 34 -0.89 -10.41 -0.53
CA VAL A 34 -0.09 -11.64 -0.61
C VAL A 34 0.92 -11.54 -1.76
N LEU A 35 0.48 -11.05 -2.92
CA LEU A 35 1.35 -10.91 -4.10
C LEU A 35 2.44 -9.86 -3.93
N SER A 36 2.26 -8.88 -3.05
CA SER A 36 3.26 -7.83 -2.77
C SER A 36 4.38 -8.26 -1.84
N GLN A 37 4.28 -9.44 -1.22
CA GLN A 37 5.33 -9.91 -0.32
C GLN A 37 6.63 -10.16 -1.09
N HIS A 38 7.73 -9.60 -0.58
CA HIS A 38 9.08 -9.76 -1.15
C HIS A 38 9.24 -9.35 -2.62
N THR A 39 8.43 -8.40 -3.12
CA THR A 39 8.52 -7.92 -4.51
C THR A 39 8.12 -6.44 -4.62
N SER A 40 8.22 -5.87 -5.84
CA SER A 40 7.86 -4.46 -6.10
C SER A 40 6.39 -4.29 -6.45
N ASP A 41 5.88 -3.06 -6.33
CA ASP A 41 4.50 -2.71 -6.76
C ASP A 41 4.25 -3.06 -8.23
N VAL A 42 5.24 -2.84 -9.10
CA VAL A 42 5.16 -3.18 -10.53
C VAL A 42 4.97 -4.68 -10.74
N ASN A 43 5.69 -5.51 -9.98
CA ASN A 43 5.58 -6.96 -10.09
C ASN A 43 4.26 -7.47 -9.49
N SER A 44 3.85 -6.90 -8.35
CA SER A 44 2.59 -7.21 -7.68
C SER A 44 1.39 -6.91 -8.57
N LEU A 45 1.40 -5.75 -9.23
CA LEU A 45 0.36 -5.33 -10.16
C LEU A 45 0.26 -6.25 -11.37
N ARG A 46 1.39 -6.59 -12.00
CA ARG A 46 1.42 -7.53 -13.13
C ARG A 46 0.91 -8.92 -12.74
N ALA A 47 1.31 -9.42 -11.58
CA ALA A 47 0.86 -10.71 -11.07
C ALA A 47 -0.65 -10.71 -10.80
N TYR A 48 -1.17 -9.64 -10.20
CA TYR A 48 -2.60 -9.50 -9.93
C TYR A 48 -3.42 -9.42 -11.23
N GLN A 49 -2.99 -8.61 -12.20
CA GLN A 49 -3.60 -8.52 -13.53
C GLN A 49 -3.68 -9.89 -14.21
N GLY A 50 -2.58 -10.66 -14.17
CA GLY A 50 -2.56 -12.02 -14.72
C GLY A 50 -3.52 -13.03 -14.05
N LEU A 51 -4.07 -12.74 -12.86
CA LEU A 51 -5.10 -13.58 -12.23
C LEU A 51 -6.53 -13.19 -12.65
N ILE A 52 -6.77 -11.90 -12.91
CA ILE A 52 -8.11 -11.38 -13.21
C ILE A 52 -8.40 -11.28 -14.72
N ASP A 53 -7.36 -11.28 -15.54
CA ASP A 53 -7.46 -11.21 -17.01
C ASP A 53 -7.74 -12.59 -17.66
N VAL A 54 -7.94 -13.64 -16.85
CA VAL A 54 -8.26 -15.03 -17.26
C VAL A 54 -9.77 -15.27 -17.23
#